data_AF-L1IIK7-F1
#
_entry.id   AF-L1IIK7-F1
#
_cell.length_a   1.000
_cell.length_b   1.000
_cell.length_c   1.000
_cell.angle_alpha   90.00
_cell.angle_beta   90.00
_cell.angle_gamma   90.00
#
_symmetry.space_group_name_H-M   'P 1'
#
loop_
_entity.id
_entity.type
_entity.pdbx_description
1 polymer ?
#
loop_
_entity_poly.entity_id
_entity_poly.type
_entity_poly.pdbx_seq_one_letter_code
_entity_poly.pdbx_strand_id
1 'polypeptide(L)'
;ECGGSSICPHGRIRSRCRECGGGSICPHGRQRSECKECGGSSICPHGRTRSRCKECGGASICPHARVRSRCKECGGGSICPHGRRRSECRECGGASICPHGRRRSTCKECGGSSICPHGRRRSECKECGGASVCPHGRIRGTCKECGGGSICPHGRRRSECKECGGASICPHGRRQSECKECGGGSICPHGRRRSECKECGGASICPHARVRSRCKECGGASICLHGRRRSECKECGGGSVCPHGRTRSRCKECGGASICPHGRILSRCKECGGGSICPHARRRSTCKECGGGSICLHGRRRSTCKECGGSSICPHGRIRYGCKECGGGSVCPHGRRRSTCKECIAVSALVSGACAQ
;
A
#
# COMPACT_ATOMS: atom_id res chain seq x y z
N GLU A 1 62.38 -7.99 -7.06
CA GLU A 1 61.03 -8.54 -6.79
C GLU A 1 60.13 -7.45 -6.23
N CYS A 2 59.07 -7.10 -6.95
CA CYS A 2 58.19 -5.97 -6.62
C CYS A 2 56.98 -6.45 -5.79
N GLY A 3 57.16 -6.59 -4.48
CA GLY A 3 56.12 -6.94 -3.52
C GLY A 3 55.24 -5.74 -3.16
N GLY A 4 54.10 -5.62 -3.84
CA GLY A 4 53.14 -4.53 -3.69
C GLY A 4 52.29 -4.61 -2.41
N SER A 5 52.66 -3.85 -1.38
CA SER A 5 51.69 -3.43 -0.37
C SER A 5 50.88 -2.26 -0.94
N SER A 6 49.70 -2.57 -1.49
CA SER A 6 48.75 -1.58 -2.00
C SER A 6 48.20 -0.65 -0.92
N ILE A 7 48.47 -0.97 0.37
CA ILE A 7 48.01 -0.27 1.56
C ILE A 7 49.19 0.52 2.17
N CYS A 8 48.94 1.77 2.52
CA CYS A 8 49.89 2.68 3.15
C CYS A 8 49.94 2.46 4.68
N PRO A 9 50.93 3.00 5.40
CA PRO A 9 51.01 2.86 6.87
C PRO A 9 49.77 3.42 7.62
N HIS A 10 48.98 4.28 6.97
CA HIS A 10 47.70 4.78 7.50
C HIS A 10 46.49 3.85 7.23
N GLY A 11 46.73 2.59 6.82
CA GLY A 11 45.68 1.58 6.59
C GLY A 11 44.80 1.84 5.37
N ARG A 12 45.17 2.77 4.48
CA ARG A 12 44.42 3.12 3.25
C ARG A 12 45.15 2.67 2.01
N ILE A 13 44.44 2.45 0.90
CA ILE A 13 45.11 2.19 -0.39
C ILE A 13 46.03 3.39 -0.72
N ARG A 14 47.31 3.16 -1.03
CA ARG A 14 48.34 4.20 -1.24
C ARG A 14 47.89 5.29 -2.21
N SER A 15 47.27 4.92 -3.33
CA SER A 15 46.73 5.88 -4.31
C SER A 15 45.60 6.76 -3.75
N ARG A 16 44.87 6.27 -2.74
CA ARG A 16 43.75 6.91 -2.04
C ARG A 16 44.11 7.50 -0.68
N CYS A 17 45.39 7.56 -0.32
CA CYS A 17 45.81 8.14 0.95
C CYS A 17 46.21 9.61 0.76
N ARG A 18 45.47 10.53 1.37
CA ARG A 18 45.77 11.98 1.35
C ARG A 18 47.14 12.27 1.97
N GLU A 19 47.44 11.64 3.10
CA GLU A 19 48.68 11.84 3.88
C GLU A 19 49.93 11.25 3.19
N CYS A 20 49.76 10.25 2.32
CA CYS A 20 50.86 9.72 1.50
C CYS A 20 50.97 10.36 0.12
N GLY A 21 50.28 11.47 -0.13
CA GLY A 21 50.30 12.15 -1.44
C GLY A 21 49.65 11.35 -2.58
N GLY A 22 48.76 10.40 -2.26
CA GLY A 22 48.07 9.55 -3.22
C GLY A 22 47.42 10.35 -4.36
N GLY A 23 47.73 9.98 -5.60
CA GLY A 23 47.29 10.70 -6.80
C GLY A 23 45.77 10.73 -7.01
N SER A 24 44.98 9.89 -6.34
CA SER A 24 43.55 9.81 -6.61
C SER A 24 42.69 10.76 -5.75
N ILE A 25 43.17 11.25 -4.60
CA ILE A 25 42.40 12.14 -3.71
C ILE A 25 43.05 13.53 -3.67
N CYS A 26 42.24 14.57 -3.82
CA CYS A 26 42.67 15.95 -3.79
C CYS A 26 42.88 16.45 -2.34
N PRO A 27 43.56 17.59 -2.12
CA PRO A 27 43.69 18.17 -0.78
C PRO A 27 42.34 18.49 -0.11
N HIS A 28 41.25 18.62 -0.88
CA HIS A 28 39.87 18.81 -0.38
C HIS A 28 39.15 17.49 -0.02
N GLY A 29 39.85 16.35 -0.01
CA GLY A 29 39.31 15.06 0.41
C GLY A 29 38.36 14.38 -0.59
N ARG A 30 38.22 14.91 -1.81
CA ARG A 30 37.43 14.32 -2.90
C ARG A 30 38.32 13.58 -3.90
N GLN A 31 37.76 12.70 -4.74
CA GLN A 31 38.53 12.17 -5.86
C GLN A 31 38.99 13.33 -6.77
N ARG A 32 40.26 13.37 -7.19
CA ARG A 32 40.80 14.50 -8.00
C ARG A 32 40.02 14.72 -9.28
N SER A 33 39.63 13.64 -9.96
CA SER A 33 38.81 13.68 -11.17
C SER A 33 37.42 14.26 -10.92
N GLU A 34 36.88 14.18 -9.70
CA GLU A 34 35.57 14.66 -9.29
C GLU A 34 35.62 15.97 -8.46
N CYS A 35 36.79 16.59 -8.33
CA CYS A 35 36.93 17.81 -7.55
C CYS A 35 36.80 19.04 -8.46
N LYS A 36 35.72 19.81 -8.29
CA LYS A 36 35.51 21.07 -9.00
C LYS A 36 36.64 22.09 -8.74
N GLU A 37 37.04 22.23 -7.49
CA GLU A 37 38.07 23.19 -7.03
C GLU A 37 39.48 22.83 -7.54
N CYS A 38 39.73 21.57 -7.89
CA CYS A 38 41.00 21.13 -8.50
C CYS A 38 40.91 20.98 -10.02
N GLY A 39 39.84 21.45 -10.67
CA GLY A 39 39.67 21.34 -12.12
C GLY A 39 39.48 19.91 -12.64
N GLY A 40 39.06 18.98 -11.76
CA GLY A 40 38.98 17.54 -12.03
C GLY A 40 38.35 17.19 -13.37
N SER A 41 38.96 16.25 -14.10
CA SER A 41 38.61 15.88 -15.48
C SER A 41 37.13 15.51 -15.68
N SER A 42 36.46 14.98 -14.64
CA SER A 42 35.08 14.50 -14.71
C SER A 42 34.03 15.60 -14.52
N ILE A 43 34.36 16.75 -13.91
CA ILE A 43 33.37 17.80 -13.55
C ILE A 43 33.68 19.11 -14.27
N CYS A 44 32.65 19.73 -14.83
CA CYS A 44 32.77 21.02 -15.50
C CYS A 44 32.73 22.19 -14.50
N PRO A 45 33.12 23.41 -14.89
CA PRO A 45 32.99 24.60 -14.04
C PRO A 45 31.55 24.86 -13.55
N HIS A 46 30.53 24.33 -14.24
CA HIS A 46 29.12 24.40 -13.82
C HIS A 46 28.75 23.35 -12.74
N GLY A 47 29.71 22.57 -12.22
CA GLY A 47 29.48 21.57 -11.16
C GLY A 47 28.73 20.31 -11.62
N ARG A 48 28.55 20.11 -12.93
CA ARG A 48 27.95 18.91 -13.53
C ARG A 48 29.04 18.00 -14.07
N THR A 49 28.77 16.70 -14.22
CA THR A 49 29.69 15.81 -14.95
C THR A 49 29.91 16.34 -16.37
N ARG A 50 31.17 16.54 -16.81
CA ARG A 50 31.51 17.15 -18.11
C ARG A 50 30.77 16.49 -19.27
N SER A 51 30.73 15.16 -19.29
CA SER A 51 30.02 14.40 -20.34
C SER A 51 28.51 14.67 -20.37
N ARG A 52 27.90 15.12 -19.27
CA ARG A 52 26.47 15.41 -19.12
C ARG A 52 26.13 16.90 -19.09
N CYS A 53 27.09 17.79 -19.28
CA CYS A 53 26.85 19.22 -19.22
C CYS A 53 26.46 19.76 -20.60
N LYS A 54 25.24 20.30 -20.73
CA LYS A 54 24.77 20.96 -21.97
C LYS A 54 25.66 22.15 -22.36
N GLU A 55 25.93 23.02 -21.38
CA GLU A 55 26.72 24.26 -21.56
C GLU A 55 28.19 24.00 -21.96
N CYS A 56 28.71 22.80 -21.69
CA CYS A 56 30.05 22.39 -22.10
C CYS A 56 30.06 21.47 -23.33
N GLY A 57 28.94 21.32 -24.03
CA GLY A 57 28.85 20.43 -25.21
C GLY A 57 29.05 18.95 -24.89
N GLY A 58 28.77 18.53 -23.65
CA GLY A 58 29.06 17.19 -23.14
C GLY A 58 28.60 16.08 -24.08
N ALA A 59 29.52 15.13 -24.36
CA ALA A 59 29.34 14.09 -25.38
C ALA A 59 28.08 13.22 -25.19
N SER A 60 27.50 13.17 -23.99
CA SER A 60 26.29 12.38 -23.70
C SER A 60 24.98 13.16 -23.85
N ILE A 61 25.00 14.49 -24.06
CA ILE A 61 23.80 15.33 -24.19
C ILE A 61 23.70 15.93 -25.60
N CYS A 62 22.52 15.82 -26.21
CA CYS A 62 22.24 16.41 -27.52
C CYS A 62 21.91 17.91 -27.41
N PRO A 63 21.88 18.66 -28.52
CA PRO A 63 21.43 20.07 -28.52
C PRO A 63 20.04 20.26 -27.88
N HIS A 64 19.16 19.26 -27.96
CA HIS A 64 17.82 19.25 -27.33
C HIS A 64 17.84 19.00 -25.80
N ALA A 65 19.01 19.06 -25.15
CA ALA A 65 19.20 18.81 -23.72
C ALA A 65 18.78 17.42 -23.22
N ARG A 66 18.64 16.44 -24.12
CA ARG A 66 18.34 15.04 -23.80
C ARG A 66 19.60 14.20 -23.87
N VAL A 67 19.63 13.06 -23.19
CA VAL A 67 20.72 12.08 -23.37
C VAL A 67 20.75 11.65 -24.83
N ARG A 68 21.88 11.81 -25.54
CA ARG A 68 22.01 11.58 -27.00
C ARG A 68 21.45 10.22 -27.41
N SER A 69 21.81 9.16 -26.68
CA SER A 69 21.32 7.81 -26.96
C SER A 69 19.79 7.67 -26.84
N ARG A 70 19.12 8.53 -26.06
CA ARG A 70 17.67 8.56 -25.85
C ARG A 70 16.96 9.68 -26.62
N CYS A 71 17.64 10.42 -27.47
CA CYS A 71 17.01 11.50 -28.22
C CYS A 71 16.48 10.97 -29.56
N LYS A 72 15.15 10.98 -29.74
CA LYS A 72 14.51 10.60 -31.00
C LYS A 72 14.97 11.50 -32.16
N GLU A 73 14.98 12.82 -31.95
CA GLU A 73 15.35 13.83 -32.95
C GLU A 73 16.82 13.75 -33.40
N CYS A 74 17.71 13.18 -32.56
CA CYS A 74 19.12 12.98 -32.92
C CYS A 74 19.43 11.54 -33.37
N GLY A 75 18.41 10.73 -33.66
CA GLY A 75 18.60 9.34 -34.09
C GLY A 75 19.20 8.43 -33.01
N GLY A 76 19.10 8.82 -31.73
CA GLY A 76 19.71 8.13 -30.60
C GLY A 76 19.43 6.63 -30.59
N GLY A 77 20.49 5.82 -30.47
CA GLY A 77 20.44 4.36 -30.66
C GLY A 77 19.48 3.59 -29.75
N SER A 78 18.99 4.19 -28.66
CA SER A 78 18.10 3.52 -27.71
C SER A 78 16.60 3.73 -27.97
N ILE A 79 16.20 4.75 -28.75
CA ILE A 79 14.79 5.05 -29.07
C ILE A 79 14.55 4.87 -30.58
N CYS A 80 13.43 4.23 -30.94
CA CYS A 80 13.01 4.06 -32.33
C CYS A 80 12.25 5.29 -32.84
N PRO A 81 12.03 5.43 -34.16
CA PRO A 81 11.16 6.47 -34.72
C PRO A 81 9.74 6.47 -34.11
N HIS A 82 9.25 5.34 -33.59
CA HIS A 82 7.94 5.24 -32.91
C HIS A 82 7.95 5.77 -31.47
N GLY A 83 9.06 6.36 -31.00
CA GLY A 83 9.18 6.94 -29.65
C GLY A 83 9.28 5.91 -28.52
N ARG A 84 9.40 4.62 -28.85
CA ARG A 84 9.61 3.52 -27.89
C ARG A 84 11.09 3.15 -27.81
N ARG A 85 11.49 2.48 -26.72
CA ARG A 85 12.84 1.91 -26.64
C ARG A 85 13.02 0.88 -27.77
N ARG A 86 14.09 0.94 -28.56
CA ARG A 86 14.28 0.05 -29.74
C ARG A 86 14.17 -1.42 -29.37
N SER A 87 14.73 -1.82 -28.23
CA SER A 87 14.64 -3.19 -27.72
C SER A 87 13.21 -3.65 -27.40
N GLU A 88 12.29 -2.71 -27.13
CA GLU A 88 10.90 -2.98 -26.73
C GLU A 88 9.89 -2.64 -27.83
N CYS A 89 10.35 -2.23 -29.01
CA CYS A 89 9.47 -1.86 -30.11
C CYS A 89 9.19 -3.06 -31.02
N ARG A 90 7.94 -3.51 -31.08
CA ARG A 90 7.50 -4.60 -31.97
C ARG A 90 7.73 -4.26 -33.45
N GLU A 91 7.36 -3.05 -33.86
CA GLU A 91 7.48 -2.55 -35.25
C GLU A 91 8.93 -2.47 -35.72
N CYS A 92 9.91 -2.36 -34.81
CA CYS A 92 11.33 -2.35 -35.13
C CYS A 92 12.02 -3.71 -34.89
N GLY A 93 11.27 -4.79 -34.64
CA GLY A 93 11.84 -6.10 -34.36
C GLY A 93 12.64 -6.17 -33.04
N GLY A 94 12.29 -5.32 -32.07
CA GLY A 94 13.02 -5.18 -30.81
C GLY A 94 13.29 -6.52 -30.12
N ALA A 95 14.56 -6.78 -29.79
CA ALA A 95 15.03 -8.06 -29.24
C ALA A 95 14.32 -8.51 -27.96
N SER A 96 13.67 -7.60 -27.22
CA SER A 96 12.95 -7.92 -25.99
C SER A 96 11.50 -8.34 -26.20
N ILE A 97 10.91 -8.14 -27.40
CA ILE A 97 9.52 -8.47 -27.72
C ILE A 97 9.46 -9.62 -28.73
N CYS A 98 8.55 -10.56 -28.50
CA CYS A 98 8.28 -11.66 -29.43
C CYS A 98 7.28 -11.25 -30.52
N PRO A 99 7.14 -12.00 -31.62
CA PRO A 99 6.10 -11.75 -32.64
C PRO A 99 4.68 -11.64 -32.06
N HIS A 100 4.40 -12.32 -30.94
CA HIS A 100 3.12 -12.29 -30.20
C HIS A 100 2.91 -11.01 -29.36
N GLY A 101 3.82 -10.03 -29.42
CA GLY A 101 3.70 -8.75 -28.71
C GLY A 101 3.98 -8.82 -27.20
N ARG A 102 4.44 -9.97 -26.68
CA ARG A 102 4.83 -10.15 -25.27
C ARG A 102 6.35 -10.01 -25.12
N ARG A 103 6.83 -9.77 -23.90
CA ARG A 103 8.28 -9.83 -23.63
C ARG A 103 8.77 -11.26 -23.90
N ARG A 104 9.85 -11.42 -24.68
CA ARG A 104 10.39 -12.75 -25.06
C ARG A 104 10.68 -13.61 -23.84
N SER A 105 11.25 -13.02 -22.79
CA SER A 105 11.55 -13.71 -21.53
C SER A 105 10.30 -14.26 -20.82
N THR A 106 9.12 -13.68 -21.05
CA THR A 106 7.84 -14.06 -20.43
C THR A 106 6.83 -14.59 -21.46
N CYS A 107 7.27 -14.99 -22.65
CA CYS A 107 6.37 -15.55 -23.65
C CYS A 107 6.43 -17.07 -23.59
N LYS A 108 5.32 -17.71 -23.21
CA LYS A 108 5.21 -19.18 -23.17
C LYS A 108 5.44 -19.79 -24.56
N GLU A 109 4.80 -19.23 -25.58
CA GLU A 109 4.87 -19.70 -26.98
C GLU A 109 6.28 -19.59 -27.58
N CYS A 110 7.13 -18.72 -27.05
CA CYS A 110 8.53 -18.59 -27.49
C CYS A 110 9.53 -19.28 -26.54
N GLY A 111 9.07 -20.10 -25.57
CA GLY A 111 9.95 -20.75 -24.61
C GLY A 111 10.70 -19.77 -23.69
N GLY A 112 10.08 -18.62 -23.38
CA GLY A 112 10.70 -17.54 -22.62
C GLY A 112 11.37 -18.01 -21.34
N SER A 113 12.62 -17.58 -21.12
CA SER A 113 13.49 -18.08 -20.05
C SER A 113 12.91 -17.95 -18.63
N SER A 114 11.96 -17.03 -18.42
CA SER A 114 11.33 -16.77 -17.12
C SER A 114 10.06 -17.57 -16.87
N ILE A 115 9.49 -18.25 -17.88
CA ILE A 115 8.25 -19.02 -17.77
C ILE A 115 8.53 -20.51 -18.03
N CYS A 116 7.88 -21.37 -17.25
CA CYS A 116 7.96 -22.82 -17.41
C CYS A 116 6.90 -23.32 -18.42
N PRO A 117 7.00 -24.57 -18.91
CA PRO A 117 5.97 -25.15 -19.79
C PRO A 117 4.55 -25.13 -19.19
N HIS A 118 4.42 -25.07 -17.86
CA HIS A 118 3.14 -24.95 -17.15
C HIS A 118 2.56 -23.51 -17.16
N GLY A 119 3.22 -22.55 -17.82
CA GLY A 119 2.76 -21.17 -17.92
C GLY A 119 2.96 -20.33 -16.66
N ARG A 120 3.65 -20.88 -15.65
CA ARG A 120 4.02 -20.16 -14.41
C ARG A 120 5.43 -19.60 -14.52
N ARG A 121 5.77 -18.62 -13.69
CA ARG A 121 7.15 -18.14 -13.61
C ARG A 121 8.04 -19.29 -13.10
N ARG A 122 9.17 -19.58 -13.77
CA ARG A 122 10.04 -20.72 -13.42
C ARG A 122 10.47 -20.71 -11.95
N SER A 123 10.79 -19.54 -11.41
CA SER A 123 11.15 -19.39 -10.00
C SER A 123 10.05 -19.82 -9.03
N GLU A 124 8.78 -19.75 -9.44
CA GLU A 124 7.59 -19.96 -8.61
C GLU A 124 6.89 -21.30 -8.92
N CYS A 125 7.39 -22.06 -9.90
CA CYS A 125 6.77 -23.32 -10.29
C CYS A 125 7.30 -24.47 -9.43
N LYS A 126 6.43 -25.06 -8.60
CA LYS A 126 6.73 -26.26 -7.80
C LYS A 126 7.18 -27.43 -8.68
N GLU A 127 6.46 -27.72 -9.74
CA GLU A 127 6.71 -28.85 -10.66
C GLU A 127 8.06 -28.73 -11.40
N CYS A 128 8.59 -27.51 -11.55
CA CYS A 128 9.90 -27.28 -12.14
C CYS A 128 11.01 -27.05 -11.10
N GLY A 129 10.77 -27.31 -9.81
CA GLY A 129 11.76 -27.11 -8.75
C GLY A 129 12.12 -25.64 -8.51
N GLY A 130 11.20 -24.71 -8.83
CA GLY A 130 11.43 -23.27 -8.80
C GLY A 130 12.07 -22.78 -7.50
N ALA A 131 13.12 -21.97 -7.61
CA ALA A 131 13.96 -21.55 -6.49
C ALA A 131 13.21 -20.85 -5.34
N SER A 132 12.04 -20.27 -5.60
CA SER A 132 11.24 -19.54 -4.59
C SER A 132 10.22 -20.42 -3.88
N VAL A 133 9.91 -21.63 -4.40
CA VAL A 133 8.87 -22.51 -3.85
C VAL A 133 9.47 -23.83 -3.39
N CYS A 134 9.08 -24.28 -2.20
CA CYS A 134 9.52 -25.55 -1.63
C CYS A 134 8.72 -26.74 -2.21
N PRO A 135 9.15 -27.99 -2.01
CA PRO A 135 8.36 -29.17 -2.39
C PRO A 135 6.95 -29.18 -1.76
N HIS A 136 6.74 -28.50 -0.63
CA HIS A 136 5.42 -28.35 0.00
C HIS A 136 4.51 -27.29 -0.66
N GLY A 137 4.95 -26.65 -1.75
CA GLY A 137 4.17 -25.63 -2.47
C GLY A 137 4.08 -24.27 -1.78
N ARG A 138 4.85 -24.06 -0.71
CA ARG A 138 4.96 -22.79 0.01
C ARG A 138 6.19 -22.01 -0.46
N ILE A 139 6.22 -20.70 -0.25
CA ILE A 139 7.43 -19.90 -0.48
C ILE A 139 8.54 -20.44 0.43
N ARG A 140 9.72 -20.76 -0.10
CA ARG A 140 10.82 -21.41 0.66
C ARG A 140 11.17 -20.66 1.93
N GLY A 141 11.25 -19.33 1.85
CA GLY A 141 11.54 -18.47 3.00
C GLY A 141 10.50 -18.58 4.12
N THR A 142 9.25 -18.92 3.81
CA THR A 142 8.14 -19.01 4.78
C THR A 142 7.76 -20.44 5.12
N CYS A 143 8.49 -21.45 4.64
CA CYS A 143 8.17 -22.84 4.91
C CYS A 143 8.85 -23.30 6.20
N LYS A 144 8.06 -23.57 7.25
CA LYS A 144 8.54 -24.13 8.52
C LYS A 144 9.25 -25.48 8.31
N GLU A 145 8.65 -26.38 7.53
CA GLU A 145 9.19 -27.73 7.24
C GLU A 145 10.51 -27.71 6.47
N CYS A 146 10.81 -26.63 5.73
CA CYS A 146 12.08 -26.46 5.03
C CYS A 146 13.08 -25.57 5.79
N GLY A 147 12.79 -25.20 7.04
CA GLY A 147 13.67 -24.33 7.83
C GLY A 147 13.77 -22.89 7.31
N GLY A 148 12.78 -22.44 6.52
CA GLY A 148 12.76 -21.15 5.84
C GLY A 148 13.14 -19.98 6.74
N GLY A 149 13.95 -19.05 6.20
CA GLY A 149 14.52 -17.89 6.89
C GLY A 149 13.53 -17.10 7.76
N SER A 150 12.27 -17.00 7.32
CA SER A 150 11.27 -16.09 7.85
C SER A 150 10.46 -16.66 9.02
N ILE A 151 10.32 -17.98 9.15
CA ILE A 151 9.48 -18.62 10.17
C ILE A 151 10.33 -19.51 11.07
N CYS A 152 10.16 -19.39 12.38
CA CYS A 152 10.86 -20.21 13.36
C CYS A 152 10.21 -21.60 13.52
N PRO A 153 10.88 -22.58 14.15
CA PRO A 153 10.27 -23.88 14.47
C PRO A 153 8.96 -23.76 15.27
N HIS A 154 8.75 -22.67 16.01
CA HIS A 154 7.51 -22.42 16.76
C HIS A 154 6.34 -21.90 15.89
N GLY A 155 6.52 -21.82 14.56
CA GLY A 155 5.48 -21.39 13.62
C GLY A 155 5.21 -19.88 13.62
N ARG A 156 6.02 -19.10 14.34
CA ARG A 156 5.97 -17.63 14.35
C ARG A 156 7.00 -17.05 13.40
N ARG A 157 6.82 -15.80 12.98
CA ARG A 157 7.86 -15.10 12.21
C ARG A 157 9.12 -14.98 13.09
N ARG A 158 10.31 -15.33 12.60
CA ARG A 158 11.55 -15.34 13.42
C ARG A 158 11.80 -14.00 14.09
N SER A 159 11.56 -12.89 13.39
CA SER A 159 11.69 -11.55 13.95
C SER A 159 10.73 -11.28 15.12
N GLU A 160 9.61 -11.99 15.20
CA GLU A 160 8.54 -11.82 16.20
C GLU A 160 8.47 -12.99 17.17
N CYS A 161 9.50 -13.84 17.23
CA CYS A 161 9.52 -14.97 18.13
C CYS A 161 10.43 -14.66 19.33
N LYS A 162 9.82 -14.52 20.52
CA LYS A 162 10.55 -14.32 21.79
C LYS A 162 11.55 -15.45 22.05
N GLU A 163 11.11 -16.70 21.89
CA GLU A 163 11.92 -17.91 22.11
C GLU A 163 13.11 -18.04 21.16
N CYS A 164 13.09 -17.34 20.01
CA CYS A 164 14.20 -17.31 19.06
C CYS A 164 15.02 -16.01 19.12
N GLY A 165 14.80 -15.15 20.12
CA GLY A 165 15.48 -13.85 20.21
C GLY A 165 15.14 -12.89 19.06
N GLY A 166 13.92 -12.96 18.54
CA GLY A 166 13.48 -12.16 17.42
C GLY A 166 13.64 -10.65 17.68
N ALA A 167 14.37 -9.96 16.80
CA ALA A 167 14.71 -8.55 16.94
C ALA A 167 13.50 -7.60 17.11
N SER A 168 12.28 -8.01 16.74
CA SER A 168 11.09 -7.19 16.90
C SER A 168 10.47 -7.25 18.30
N ILE A 169 10.85 -8.22 19.15
CA ILE A 169 10.29 -8.44 20.47
C ILE A 169 11.38 -8.35 21.54
N CYS A 170 11.11 -7.61 22.61
CA CYS A 170 12.01 -7.50 23.74
C CYS A 170 11.88 -8.70 24.69
N PRO A 171 12.82 -8.93 25.64
CA PRO A 171 12.71 -9.99 26.65
C PRO A 171 11.40 -9.96 27.45
N HIS A 172 10.76 -8.79 27.59
CA HIS A 172 9.47 -8.63 28.26
C HIS A 172 8.26 -9.08 27.41
N GLY A 173 8.48 -9.64 26.21
CA GLY A 173 7.42 -10.13 25.33
C GLY A 173 6.63 -9.03 24.61
N ARG A 174 7.04 -7.77 24.74
CA ARG A 174 6.45 -6.63 24.03
C ARG A 174 7.24 -6.35 22.75
N ARG A 175 6.61 -5.67 21.78
CA ARG A 175 7.33 -5.19 20.60
C ARG A 175 8.46 -4.25 21.06
N GLN A 176 9.68 -4.44 20.57
CA GLN A 176 10.86 -3.71 21.04
C GLN A 176 10.69 -2.19 20.90
N SER A 177 10.06 -1.73 19.82
CA SER A 177 9.74 -0.31 19.62
C SER A 177 8.78 0.25 20.67
N GLU A 178 7.88 -0.58 21.22
CA GLU A 178 6.78 -0.20 22.13
C GLU A 178 7.11 -0.45 23.60
N CYS A 179 8.24 -1.09 23.89
CA CYS A 179 8.64 -1.40 25.25
C CYS A 179 9.29 -0.19 25.92
N LYS A 180 8.63 0.35 26.96
CA LYS A 180 9.16 1.43 27.81
C LYS A 180 10.47 1.03 28.49
N GLU A 181 10.50 -0.17 29.08
CA GLU A 181 11.65 -0.69 29.86
C GLU A 181 12.89 -0.94 29.00
N CYS A 182 12.72 -1.21 27.69
CA CYS A 182 13.83 -1.37 26.76
C CYS A 182 14.18 -0.08 26.00
N GLY A 183 13.61 1.06 26.38
CA GLY A 183 13.87 2.35 25.72
C GLY A 183 13.32 2.45 24.29
N GLY A 184 12.32 1.62 23.95
CA GLY A 184 11.73 1.55 22.63
C GLY A 184 11.35 2.92 22.06
N GLY A 185 11.69 3.17 20.79
CA GLY A 185 11.58 4.50 20.18
C GLY A 185 10.14 5.03 20.03
N SER A 186 9.11 4.21 20.19
CA SER A 186 7.71 4.63 20.00
C SER A 186 7.02 5.09 21.28
N ILE A 187 7.49 4.69 22.46
CA ILE A 187 6.93 5.08 23.76
C ILE A 187 7.94 5.96 24.52
N CYS A 188 7.48 7.04 25.14
CA CYS A 188 8.30 7.90 25.99
C CYS A 188 8.41 7.35 27.41
N PRO A 189 9.36 7.84 28.24
CA PRO A 189 9.41 7.49 29.67
C PRO A 189 8.09 7.78 30.42
N HIS A 190 7.25 8.69 29.93
CA HIS A 190 5.92 8.99 30.50
C HIS A 190 4.84 7.96 30.13
N GLY A 191 5.18 6.87 29.43
CA GLY A 191 4.24 5.81 29.05
C GLY A 191 3.27 6.16 27.91
N ARG A 192 3.47 7.31 27.26
CA ARG A 192 2.68 7.75 26.10
C ARG A 192 3.44 7.50 24.80
N ARG A 193 2.75 7.46 23.66
CA ARG A 193 3.43 7.47 22.34
C ARG A 193 4.31 8.72 22.24
N ARG A 194 5.58 8.58 21.85
CA ARG A 194 6.51 9.73 21.74
C ARG A 194 5.98 10.83 20.84
N SER A 195 5.32 10.46 19.74
CA SER A 195 4.66 11.40 18.83
C SER A 195 3.58 12.23 19.52
N GLU A 196 2.89 11.65 20.51
CA GLU A 196 1.73 12.22 21.21
C GLU A 196 2.06 12.80 22.59
N CYS A 197 3.32 12.75 23.00
CA CYS A 197 3.72 13.23 24.32
C CYS A 197 4.12 14.72 24.24
N LYS A 198 3.35 15.59 24.91
CA LYS A 198 3.66 17.02 25.03
C LYS A 198 5.02 17.26 25.70
N GLU A 199 5.28 16.56 26.80
CA GLU A 199 6.52 16.68 27.58
C GLU A 199 7.77 16.26 26.80
N CYS A 200 7.62 15.40 25.78
CA CYS A 200 8.71 15.00 24.89
C CYS A 200 8.75 15.78 23.57
N GLY A 201 7.95 16.85 23.42
CA GLY A 201 7.89 17.62 22.18
C GLY A 201 7.31 16.85 20.99
N GLY A 202 6.49 15.83 21.25
CA GLY A 202 5.99 14.89 20.26
C GLY A 202 5.41 15.56 19.01
N ALA A 203 5.80 15.06 17.83
CA ALA A 203 5.48 15.68 16.54
C ALA A 203 3.97 15.89 16.28
N SER A 204 3.09 15.08 16.87
CA SER A 204 1.65 15.19 16.65
C SER A 204 0.94 16.16 17.60
N ILE A 205 1.57 16.64 18.68
CA ILE A 205 0.95 17.52 19.68
C ILE A 205 1.61 18.90 19.69
N CYS A 206 0.81 19.96 19.66
CA CYS A 206 1.28 21.33 19.74
C CYS A 206 1.56 21.74 21.20
N PRO A 207 2.26 22.89 21.46
CA PRO A 207 2.45 23.40 22.82
C PRO A 207 1.14 23.57 23.62
N HIS A 208 0.02 23.83 22.93
CA HIS A 208 -1.33 23.95 23.53
C HIS A 208 -1.98 22.59 23.88
N ALA A 209 -1.21 21.49 23.88
CA ALA A 209 -1.68 20.12 24.18
C ALA A 209 -2.79 19.60 23.23
N ARG A 210 -2.94 20.21 22.05
CA ARG A 210 -3.88 19.78 21.01
C ARG A 210 -3.13 19.07 19.88
N VAL A 211 -3.81 18.20 19.15
CA VAL A 211 -3.23 17.60 17.93
C VAL A 211 -2.85 18.72 16.96
N ARG A 212 -1.56 18.81 16.55
CA ARG A 212 -1.01 19.91 15.73
C ARG A 212 -1.86 20.18 14.50
N SER A 213 -2.30 19.14 13.79
CA SER A 213 -3.16 19.29 12.60
C SER A 213 -4.54 19.88 12.91
N ARG A 214 -5.03 19.76 14.14
CA ARG A 214 -6.31 20.29 14.62
C ARG A 214 -6.16 21.54 15.48
N CYS A 215 -4.97 22.10 15.63
CA CYS A 215 -4.78 23.29 16.45
C CYS A 215 -4.99 24.55 15.62
N LYS A 216 -6.01 25.34 15.94
CA LYS A 216 -6.29 26.65 15.31
C LYS A 216 -5.10 27.61 15.47
N GLU A 217 -4.62 27.75 16.70
CA GLU A 217 -3.53 28.66 17.08
C GLU A 217 -2.18 28.30 16.43
N CYS A 218 -1.98 27.04 16.03
CA CYS A 218 -0.77 26.61 15.31
C CYS A 218 -0.97 26.53 13.79
N GLY A 219 -2.09 27.01 13.25
CA GLY A 219 -2.38 26.93 11.82
C GLY A 219 -2.50 25.50 11.29
N GLY A 220 -2.98 24.56 12.12
CA GLY A 220 -3.06 23.14 11.81
C GLY A 220 -3.77 22.85 10.49
N ALA A 221 -3.24 21.91 9.70
CA ALA A 221 -3.71 21.64 8.33
C ALA A 221 -5.19 21.23 8.23
N SER A 222 -5.81 20.73 9.30
CA SER A 222 -7.20 20.27 9.31
C SER A 222 -8.21 21.35 9.69
N ILE A 223 -7.80 22.43 10.37
CA ILE A 223 -8.71 23.49 10.85
C ILE A 223 -8.28 24.83 10.26
N CYS A 224 -9.24 25.63 9.79
CA CYS A 224 -8.97 26.99 9.31
C CYS A 224 -8.91 27.99 10.46
N LEU A 225 -8.49 29.22 10.17
CA LEU A 225 -8.50 30.33 11.12
C LEU A 225 -9.92 30.69 11.62
N HIS A 226 -10.97 30.21 10.94
CA HIS A 226 -12.37 30.35 11.39
C HIS A 226 -12.81 29.25 12.36
N GLY A 227 -11.91 28.35 12.78
CA GLY A 227 -12.22 27.26 13.72
C GLY A 227 -13.03 26.11 13.12
N ARG A 228 -13.31 26.14 11.81
CA ARG A 228 -14.01 25.07 11.09
C ARG A 228 -13.00 24.12 10.44
N ARG A 229 -13.43 22.89 10.13
CA ARG A 229 -12.60 21.97 9.34
C ARG A 229 -12.33 22.60 7.98
N ARG A 230 -11.06 22.67 7.52
CA ARG A 230 -10.69 23.38 6.27
C ARG A 230 -11.48 22.91 5.07
N SER A 231 -11.76 21.61 4.97
CA SER A 231 -12.58 21.04 3.90
C SER A 231 -14.00 21.61 3.87
N GLU A 232 -14.57 21.92 5.03
CA GLU A 232 -15.96 22.35 5.22
C GLU A 232 -16.11 23.87 5.33
N CYS A 233 -14.99 24.60 5.37
CA CYS A 233 -15.02 26.04 5.49
C CYS A 233 -15.26 26.70 4.12
N LYS A 234 -16.44 27.30 3.98
CA LYS A 234 -16.84 28.12 2.82
C LYS A 234 -15.85 29.26 2.56
N GLU A 235 -15.49 30.01 3.60
CA GLU A 235 -14.60 31.18 3.53
C GLU A 235 -13.16 30.82 3.14
N CYS A 236 -12.74 29.56 3.35
CA CYS A 236 -11.43 29.08 2.93
C CYS A 236 -11.46 28.33 1.58
N GLY A 237 -12.60 28.32 0.89
CA GLY A 237 -12.75 27.58 -0.37
C GLY A 237 -12.64 26.06 -0.22
N GLY A 238 -12.98 25.53 0.96
CA GLY A 238 -12.86 24.12 1.31
C GLY A 238 -13.43 23.17 0.26
N GLY A 239 -12.76 22.04 0.03
CA GLY A 239 -13.13 21.11 -1.05
C GLY A 239 -14.53 20.48 -0.91
N SER A 240 -15.10 20.40 0.30
CA SER A 240 -16.39 19.74 0.52
C SER A 240 -17.59 20.67 0.43
N VAL A 241 -17.42 21.99 0.58
CA VAL A 241 -18.51 22.98 0.54
C VAL A 241 -18.24 23.99 -0.59
N CYS A 242 -19.25 24.26 -1.41
CA CYS A 242 -19.15 25.22 -2.50
C CYS A 242 -19.36 26.67 -1.99
N PRO A 243 -19.03 27.70 -2.80
CA PRO A 243 -19.34 29.10 -2.46
C PRO A 243 -20.85 29.39 -2.28
N HIS A 244 -21.74 28.47 -2.66
CA HIS A 244 -23.18 28.56 -2.40
C HIS A 244 -23.59 27.94 -1.04
N GLY A 245 -22.63 27.50 -0.21
CA GLY A 245 -22.89 26.91 1.11
C GLY A 245 -23.45 25.48 1.08
N ARG A 246 -23.54 24.86 -0.11
CA ARG A 246 -23.99 23.47 -0.29
C ARG A 246 -22.79 22.52 -0.35
N THR A 247 -22.99 21.24 -0.05
CA THR A 247 -21.96 20.22 -0.33
C THR A 247 -21.62 20.26 -1.82
N ARG A 248 -20.34 20.35 -2.18
CA ARG A 248 -19.88 20.59 -3.56
C ARG A 248 -20.37 19.51 -4.53
N SER A 249 -20.40 18.25 -4.08
CA SER A 249 -20.96 17.13 -4.84
C SER A 249 -22.48 17.23 -5.05
N ARG A 250 -23.20 17.99 -4.23
CA ARG A 250 -24.64 18.23 -4.27
C ARG A 250 -25.00 19.67 -4.67
N CYS A 251 -24.12 20.39 -5.36
CA CYS A 251 -24.43 21.73 -5.83
C CYS A 251 -24.67 21.71 -7.34
N LYS A 252 -25.89 22.02 -7.77
CA LYS A 252 -26.25 22.11 -9.19
C LYS A 252 -25.43 23.20 -9.91
N GLU A 253 -25.35 24.38 -9.31
CA GLU A 253 -24.61 25.54 -9.82
C GLU A 253 -23.09 25.30 -9.94
N CYS A 254 -22.54 24.29 -9.25
CA CYS A 254 -21.13 23.91 -9.36
C CYS A 254 -20.90 22.62 -10.16
N GLY A 255 -21.92 22.08 -10.84
CA GLY A 255 -21.80 20.82 -11.58
C GLY A 255 -21.49 19.62 -10.68
N GLY A 256 -22.03 19.62 -9.45
CA GLY A 256 -21.76 18.58 -8.46
C GLY A 256 -22.11 17.18 -8.97
N ALA A 257 -21.14 16.26 -8.91
CA ALA A 257 -21.26 14.90 -9.47
C ALA A 257 -22.43 14.04 -8.92
N SER A 258 -23.05 14.44 -7.80
CA SER A 258 -24.20 13.74 -7.22
C SER A 258 -25.55 14.29 -7.67
N ILE A 259 -25.59 15.34 -8.49
CA ILE A 259 -26.82 15.95 -9.02
C ILE A 259 -26.85 15.83 -10.54
N CYS A 260 -28.01 15.47 -11.09
CA CYS A 260 -28.24 15.45 -12.52
C CYS A 260 -28.63 16.83 -13.08
N PRO A 261 -28.60 17.07 -14.40
CA PRO A 261 -29.04 18.34 -14.98
C PRO A 261 -30.46 18.77 -14.55
N HIS A 262 -31.34 17.81 -14.24
CA HIS A 262 -32.70 18.05 -13.74
C HIS A 262 -32.76 18.49 -12.27
N GLY A 263 -31.61 18.69 -11.59
CA GLY A 263 -31.54 19.13 -10.19
C GLY A 263 -31.87 18.06 -9.15
N ARG A 264 -32.12 16.81 -9.57
CA ARG A 264 -32.36 15.67 -8.68
C ARG A 264 -31.03 14.97 -8.36
N ILE A 265 -30.99 14.25 -7.24
CA ILE A 265 -29.82 13.40 -6.92
C ILE A 265 -29.66 12.38 -8.06
N LEU A 266 -28.48 12.32 -8.68
CA LEU A 266 -28.20 11.50 -9.87
C LEU A 266 -28.59 10.04 -9.66
N SER A 267 -28.24 9.46 -8.51
CA SER A 267 -28.61 8.08 -8.18
C SER A 267 -30.12 7.86 -8.12
N ARG A 268 -30.92 8.89 -7.83
CA ARG A 268 -32.39 8.85 -7.73
C ARG A 268 -33.10 9.41 -8.97
N CYS A 269 -32.37 9.77 -10.02
CA CYS A 269 -32.99 10.31 -11.22
C CYS A 269 -33.33 9.18 -12.20
N LYS A 270 -34.63 8.95 -12.47
CA LYS A 270 -35.09 7.98 -13.46
C LYS A 270 -34.59 8.33 -14.87
N GLU A 271 -34.74 9.60 -15.25
CA GLU A 271 -34.37 10.11 -16.59
C GLU A 271 -32.87 10.03 -16.88
N CYS A 272 -32.01 10.04 -15.85
CA CYS A 272 -30.56 9.90 -16.00
C CYS A 272 -30.05 8.47 -15.74
N GLY A 273 -30.94 7.48 -15.67
CA GLY A 273 -30.55 6.09 -15.42
C GLY A 273 -29.95 5.84 -14.03
N GLY A 274 -30.28 6.69 -13.05
CA GLY A 274 -29.75 6.65 -11.70
C GLY A 274 -29.82 5.26 -11.05
N GLY A 275 -28.71 4.84 -10.45
CA GLY A 275 -28.53 3.49 -9.90
C GLY A 275 -29.63 3.00 -8.93
N SER A 276 -30.31 3.91 -8.22
CA SER A 276 -31.22 3.60 -7.12
C SER A 276 -32.71 3.52 -7.50
N ILE A 277 -33.12 4.01 -8.67
CA ILE A 277 -34.50 3.92 -9.17
C ILE A 277 -34.52 3.09 -10.46
N CYS A 278 -35.45 2.15 -10.55
CA CYS A 278 -35.65 1.33 -11.74
C CYS A 278 -36.50 2.07 -12.79
N PRO A 279 -36.55 1.60 -14.05
CA PRO A 279 -37.44 2.18 -15.07
C PRO A 279 -38.91 2.27 -14.65
N HIS A 280 -39.36 1.41 -13.73
CA HIS A 280 -40.73 1.39 -13.19
C HIS A 280 -40.96 2.42 -12.06
N ALA A 281 -40.08 3.40 -11.89
CA ALA A 281 -40.14 4.45 -10.87
C ALA A 281 -40.14 3.95 -9.40
N ARG A 282 -39.75 2.69 -9.17
CA ARG A 282 -39.60 2.10 -7.83
C ARG A 282 -38.12 2.07 -7.44
N ARG A 283 -37.79 1.99 -6.14
CA ARG A 283 -36.40 1.74 -5.72
C ARG A 283 -35.93 0.43 -6.35
N ARG A 284 -34.80 0.45 -7.05
CA ARG A 284 -34.29 -0.71 -7.78
C ARG A 284 -34.05 -1.91 -6.86
N SER A 285 -33.67 -1.66 -5.60
CA SER A 285 -33.51 -2.72 -4.58
C SER A 285 -34.83 -3.40 -4.20
N THR A 286 -35.97 -2.72 -4.28
CA THR A 286 -37.30 -3.23 -3.90
C THR A 286 -38.17 -3.56 -5.11
N CYS A 287 -37.67 -3.38 -6.34
CA CYS A 287 -38.45 -3.66 -7.53
C CYS A 287 -38.43 -5.17 -7.83
N LYS A 288 -39.60 -5.81 -7.74
CA LYS A 288 -39.82 -7.22 -8.08
C LYS A 288 -39.43 -7.51 -9.53
N GLU A 289 -39.92 -6.69 -10.46
CA GLU A 289 -39.73 -6.83 -11.92
C GLU A 289 -38.26 -6.62 -12.34
N CYS A 290 -37.46 -5.89 -11.56
CA CYS A 290 -36.02 -5.71 -11.84
C CYS A 290 -35.12 -6.66 -11.04
N GLY A 291 -35.69 -7.65 -10.34
CA GLY A 291 -34.91 -8.60 -9.54
C GLY A 291 -34.14 -7.98 -8.38
N GLY A 292 -34.63 -6.86 -7.82
CA GLY A 292 -33.99 -6.10 -6.76
C GLY A 292 -33.59 -6.94 -5.54
N GLY A 293 -32.45 -6.62 -4.92
CA GLY A 293 -31.87 -7.41 -3.82
C GLY A 293 -32.79 -7.62 -2.59
N SER A 294 -33.78 -6.75 -2.37
CA SER A 294 -34.60 -6.74 -1.16
C SER A 294 -35.88 -7.59 -1.25
N ILE A 295 -36.46 -7.77 -2.43
CA ILE A 295 -37.74 -8.49 -2.64
C ILE A 295 -37.55 -9.59 -3.67
N CYS A 296 -38.03 -10.80 -3.39
CA CYS A 296 -37.98 -11.91 -4.35
C CYS A 296 -39.10 -11.82 -5.40
N LEU A 297 -39.03 -12.69 -6.42
CA LEU A 297 -40.07 -12.83 -7.44
C LEU A 297 -41.43 -13.30 -6.87
N HIS A 298 -41.50 -13.68 -5.61
CA HIS A 298 -42.73 -14.06 -4.91
C HIS A 298 -43.33 -12.89 -4.10
N GLY A 299 -42.78 -11.67 -4.22
CA GLY A 299 -43.27 -10.47 -3.52
C GLY A 299 -42.93 -10.40 -2.03
N ARG A 300 -42.18 -11.37 -1.49
CA ARG A 300 -41.71 -11.42 -0.10
C ARG A 300 -40.30 -10.84 0.02
N ARG A 301 -39.88 -10.40 1.21
CA ARG A 301 -38.48 -10.02 1.44
C ARG A 301 -37.57 -11.20 1.13
N ARG A 302 -36.51 -10.98 0.32
CA ARG A 302 -35.60 -12.06 -0.13
C ARG A 302 -34.96 -12.80 1.04
N SER A 303 -34.60 -12.08 2.11
CA SER A 303 -34.04 -12.66 3.34
C SER A 303 -35.02 -13.58 4.07
N THR A 304 -36.32 -13.40 3.91
CA THR A 304 -37.39 -14.16 4.59
C THR A 304 -38.25 -14.97 3.61
N CYS A 305 -37.74 -15.27 2.41
CA CYS A 305 -38.47 -16.12 1.46
C CYS A 305 -37.95 -17.55 1.55
N LYS A 306 -38.80 -18.49 1.98
CA LYS A 306 -38.47 -19.92 2.06
C LYS A 306 -38.10 -20.49 0.69
N GLU A 307 -38.93 -20.22 -0.31
CA GLU A 307 -38.76 -20.70 -1.69
C GLU A 307 -37.50 -20.15 -2.38
N CYS A 308 -36.94 -19.03 -1.90
CA CYS A 308 -35.67 -18.47 -2.41
C CYS A 308 -34.46 -18.78 -1.51
N GLY A 309 -34.62 -19.64 -0.48
CA GLY A 309 -33.52 -19.96 0.44
C GLY A 309 -33.02 -18.76 1.24
N GLY A 310 -33.93 -17.85 1.63
CA GLY A 310 -33.59 -16.60 2.31
C GLY A 310 -32.70 -16.80 3.54
N SER A 311 -31.68 -15.95 3.70
CA SER A 311 -30.67 -16.05 4.76
C SER A 311 -31.24 -16.00 6.19
N SER A 312 -32.45 -15.47 6.38
CA SER A 312 -33.13 -15.41 7.67
C SER A 312 -34.05 -16.60 7.95
N ILE A 313 -34.25 -17.54 7.01
CA ILE A 313 -35.08 -18.74 7.18
C ILE A 313 -34.21 -19.99 7.23
N CYS A 314 -34.53 -20.92 8.13
CA CYS A 314 -33.88 -22.22 8.23
C CYS A 314 -34.56 -23.25 7.29
N PRO A 315 -33.93 -24.41 7.00
CA PRO A 315 -34.56 -25.46 6.20
C PRO A 315 -35.94 -25.90 6.75
N HIS A 316 -36.17 -25.76 8.06
CA HIS A 316 -37.45 -26.07 8.71
C HIS A 316 -38.52 -24.99 8.55
N GLY A 317 -38.29 -23.97 7.73
CA GLY A 317 -39.26 -22.91 7.40
C GLY A 317 -39.49 -21.86 8.50
N ARG A 318 -38.73 -21.90 9.60
CA ARG A 318 -38.80 -20.91 10.69
C ARG A 318 -37.72 -19.84 10.51
N ILE A 319 -37.88 -18.69 11.18
CA ILE A 319 -36.80 -17.68 11.24
C ILE A 319 -35.59 -18.33 11.92
N ARG A 320 -34.45 -18.38 11.22
CA ARG A 320 -33.21 -19.06 11.64
C ARG A 320 -32.73 -18.59 13.03
N TYR A 321 -32.90 -17.30 13.34
CA TYR A 321 -32.61 -16.75 14.67
C TYR A 321 -33.42 -17.38 15.80
N GLY A 322 -34.65 -17.84 15.54
CA GLY A 322 -35.52 -18.48 16.54
C GLY A 322 -35.77 -19.97 16.35
N CYS A 323 -35.03 -20.63 15.45
CA CYS A 323 -35.16 -22.06 15.26
C CYS A 323 -34.32 -22.81 16.30
N LYS A 324 -35.00 -23.54 17.20
CA LYS A 324 -34.37 -24.41 18.20
C LYS A 324 -33.44 -25.45 17.54
N GLU A 325 -33.94 -26.14 16.51
CA GLU A 325 -33.24 -27.24 15.82
C GLU A 325 -32.02 -26.77 15.02
N CYS A 326 -31.97 -25.50 14.61
CA CYS A 326 -30.81 -24.91 13.95
C CYS A 326 -29.88 -24.15 14.90
N GLY A 327 -30.09 -24.25 16.22
CA GLY A 327 -29.27 -23.54 17.21
C GLY A 327 -29.41 -22.02 17.16
N GLY A 328 -30.57 -21.49 16.75
CA GLY A 328 -30.83 -20.06 16.65
C GLY A 328 -30.61 -19.31 17.97
N GLY A 329 -30.15 -18.07 17.88
CA GLY A 329 -29.77 -17.25 19.05
C GLY A 329 -30.91 -16.84 19.98
N SER A 330 -32.19 -16.89 19.56
CA SER A 330 -33.31 -16.43 20.39
C SER A 330 -33.94 -17.51 21.26
N VAL A 331 -33.79 -18.79 20.92
CA VAL A 331 -34.37 -19.93 21.66
C VAL A 331 -33.25 -20.83 22.15
N CYS A 332 -33.29 -21.20 23.43
CA CYS A 332 -32.31 -22.13 24.01
C CYS A 332 -32.63 -23.58 23.60
N PRO A 333 -31.68 -24.52 23.75
CA PRO A 333 -31.96 -25.95 23.64
C PRO A 333 -33.09 -26.43 24.56
N HIS A 334 -33.43 -25.68 25.62
CA HIS A 334 -34.53 -25.98 26.54
C HIS A 334 -35.90 -25.44 26.06
N GLY A 335 -35.99 -24.89 24.85
CA GLY A 335 -37.24 -24.43 24.23
C GLY A 335 -37.80 -23.10 24.76
N ARG A 336 -37.07 -22.42 25.66
CA ARG A 336 -37.43 -21.09 26.19
C ARG A 336 -36.65 -19.98 25.46
N ARG A 337 -37.07 -18.71 25.60
CA ARG A 337 -36.26 -17.58 25.10
C ARG A 337 -34.92 -17.56 25.84
N ARG A 338 -33.80 -17.47 25.11
CA ARG A 338 -32.45 -17.47 25.73
C ARG A 338 -32.29 -16.35 26.77
N SER A 339 -32.90 -15.20 26.52
CA SER A 339 -32.87 -14.04 27.42
C SER A 339 -33.61 -14.23 28.75
N THR A 340 -34.47 -15.24 28.88
CA THR A 340 -35.28 -15.48 30.09
C THR A 340 -35.14 -16.90 30.64
N CYS A 341 -34.31 -17.73 30.03
CA CYS A 341 -34.07 -19.09 30.48
C CYS A 341 -33.06 -19.08 31.63
N LYS A 342 -33.52 -19.35 32.85
CA LYS A 342 -32.70 -19.37 34.07
C LYS A 342 -31.45 -20.26 33.92
N GLU A 343 -31.60 -21.43 33.30
CA GLU A 343 -30.50 -22.37 33.05
C GLU A 343 -29.46 -21.81 32.06
N CYS A 344 -29.88 -21.13 30.99
CA CYS A 344 -28.95 -20.53 30.04
C CYS A 344 -28.28 -19.25 30.57
N ILE A 345 -28.99 -18.49 31.42
CA ILE A 345 -28.44 -17.31 32.10
C ILE A 345 -27.34 -17.76 33.08
N ALA A 346 -27.57 -18.83 33.84
CA ALA A 346 -26.58 -19.41 34.75
C ALA A 346 -25.32 -19.90 34.02
N VAL A 347 -25.48 -20.59 32.89
CA VAL A 347 -24.35 -21.06 32.06
C VAL A 347 -23.58 -19.90 31.39
N SER A 348 -24.29 -18.85 30.93
CA SER A 348 -23.64 -17.69 30.31
C SER A 348 -22.85 -16.84 31.32
N ALA A 349 -23.30 -16.80 32.59
CA ALA A 349 -22.58 -16.15 33.68
C ALA A 349 -21.27 -16.87 34.03
N LEU A 350 -21.25 -18.21 33.98
CA LEU A 350 -20.04 -19.02 34.18
C LEU A 350 -19.01 -18.82 33.05
N VAL A 351 -19.45 -18.73 31.79
CA VAL A 351 -18.56 -18.53 30.64
C VAL A 351 -18.03 -17.08 30.56
N SER A 352 -18.84 -16.09 30.95
CA SER A 352 -18.41 -14.68 30.95
C SER A 352 -17.48 -14.34 32.12
N GLY A 353 -17.58 -15.08 33.23
CA GLY A 353 -16.65 -14.99 34.36
C GLY A 353 -15.26 -15.59 34.09
N ALA A 354 -15.12 -16.46 33.09
CA ALA A 354 -13.85 -17.08 32.71
C ALA A 354 -12.94 -16.21 31.80
N CYS A 355 -13.42 -15.05 31.35
CA CYS A 355 -12.62 -14.06 30.59
C CYS A 355 -12.19 -12.84 31.42
N ALA A 356 -12.41 -12.87 32.74
CA ALA A 356 -11.92 -11.87 33.68
C ALA A 356 -10.87 -12.47 34.63
N GLN A 357 -9.82 -13.06 34.05
CA GLN A 357 -8.51 -13.27 34.68
C GLN A 357 -7.44 -13.02 33.62
#